data_AF-A0A522D8P5-F1
#
_entry.id   AF-A0A522D8P5-F1
#
_cell.length_a   1.000
_cell.length_b   1.000
_cell.length_c   1.000
_cell.angle_alpha   90.00
_cell.angle_beta   90.00
_cell.angle_gamma   90.00
#
_symmetry.space_group_name_H-M   'P 1'
#
loop_
_entity.id
_entity.type
_entity.pdbx_description
1 polymer ?
#
loop_
_entity_poly.entity_id
_entity_poly.type
_entity_poly.pdbx_seq_one_letter_code
_entity_poly.pdbx_strand_id
1 'polypeptide(L)'
;MRNAYIAALITLLALVPACSDTNTARVTIVIGDLATAKAETPSIIDRFLMLFGTRAEAVSAPPWPSTHLDSDIDITLTIEAPDIETITAHIPTDTSTFTTELPAGAARKLTVVSMTKSSYSTNPDYENFGGMSVIDLSPGDDVTVHITMIPITRIQAAYGIVTAEWDAVTQTGVTGYDMYISTSIDGPYTFVGHTAGAISTFGSFPVSLINGTTYYVRIVVTSTNGDGLPSEPFAFVYVS
;
A
#
# COMPACT_ATOMS: atom_id res chain seq x y z
N MET A 1 52.67 16.63 50.16
CA MET A 1 51.35 16.45 50.83
C MET A 1 50.29 16.68 49.77
N ARG A 2 49.34 15.75 49.68
CA ARG A 2 48.59 15.37 48.47
C ARG A 2 47.22 16.04 48.45
N ASN A 3 46.98 16.79 47.38
CA ASN A 3 45.77 17.03 46.58
C ASN A 3 44.37 17.17 47.21
N ALA A 4 43.69 18.19 46.68
CA ALA A 4 42.30 18.60 46.86
C ALA A 4 41.26 17.52 46.54
N TYR A 5 40.10 17.60 47.21
CA TYR A 5 38.89 16.88 46.81
C TYR A 5 37.73 17.87 46.63
N ILE A 6 37.37 18.05 45.36
CA ILE A 6 36.14 18.69 44.88
C ILE A 6 34.99 17.74 45.19
N ALA A 7 33.96 18.23 45.89
CA ALA A 7 32.72 17.49 46.09
C ALA A 7 31.92 17.48 44.77
N ALA A 8 31.94 16.34 44.07
CA ALA A 8 31.05 16.10 42.94
C ALA A 8 29.71 15.54 43.45
N LEU A 9 28.67 16.36 43.37
CA LEU A 9 27.29 15.97 43.64
C LEU A 9 26.80 15.13 42.45
N ILE A 10 26.83 13.80 42.57
CA ILE A 10 26.27 12.89 41.57
C ILE A 10 24.76 12.83 41.80
N THR A 11 24.01 13.62 41.03
CA THR A 11 22.56 13.42 40.86
C THR A 11 22.35 12.13 40.10
N LEU A 12 21.95 11.09 40.83
CA LEU A 12 21.49 9.83 40.30
C LEU A 12 20.18 10.10 39.54
N LEU A 13 20.26 10.22 38.21
CA LEU A 13 19.10 10.27 37.33
C LEU A 13 18.42 8.90 37.43
N ALA A 14 17.31 8.82 38.17
CA ALA A 14 16.46 7.65 38.14
C ALA A 14 15.98 7.48 36.70
N LEU A 15 16.39 6.40 36.03
CA LEU A 15 15.66 5.90 34.87
C LEU A 15 14.28 5.50 35.38
N VAL A 16 13.34 6.43 35.29
CA VAL A 16 11.93 6.08 35.31
C VAL A 16 11.75 5.25 34.04
N PRO A 17 11.33 3.97 34.10
CA PRO A 17 10.74 3.37 32.93
C PRO A 17 9.57 4.29 32.59
N ALA A 18 9.66 4.98 31.45
CA ALA A 18 8.53 5.71 30.92
C ALA A 18 7.43 4.66 30.75
N CYS A 19 6.48 4.64 31.70
CA CYS A 19 5.22 3.97 31.52
C CYS A 19 4.63 4.64 30.30
N SER A 20 4.68 3.98 29.13
CA SER A 20 4.02 4.48 27.95
C SER A 20 2.52 4.33 28.20
N ASP A 21 1.92 5.38 28.78
CA ASP A 21 0.46 5.52 28.96
C ASP A 21 -0.28 5.62 27.61
N THR A 22 0.39 5.37 26.50
CA THR A 22 -0.20 5.36 25.17
C THR A 22 -0.57 3.92 24.82
N ASN A 23 -1.87 3.67 24.62
CA ASN A 23 -2.40 2.42 24.05
C ASN A 23 -2.05 2.34 22.55
N THR A 24 -0.79 2.55 22.21
CA THR A 24 -0.26 2.67 20.85
C THR A 24 0.85 1.66 20.62
N ALA A 25 1.07 1.35 19.36
CA ALA A 25 2.18 0.59 18.86
C ALA A 25 2.98 1.45 17.87
N ARG A 26 4.29 1.31 17.91
CA ARG A 26 5.20 1.88 16.92
C ARG A 26 5.17 1.00 15.68
N VAL A 27 4.79 1.56 14.54
CA VAL A 27 4.68 0.82 13.28
C VAL A 27 5.60 1.43 12.24
N THR A 28 6.52 0.61 11.73
CA THR A 28 7.41 0.95 10.62
C THR A 28 6.85 0.33 9.34
N ILE A 29 6.31 1.15 8.45
CA ILE A 29 5.83 0.73 7.14
C ILE A 29 7.00 0.77 6.17
N VAL A 30 7.19 -0.33 5.44
CA VAL A 30 8.14 -0.46 4.34
C VAL A 30 7.33 -0.69 3.07
N ILE A 31 7.46 0.19 2.09
CA ILE A 31 6.80 0.06 0.79
C ILE A 31 7.78 -0.57 -0.21
N GLY A 32 7.35 -1.68 -0.84
CA GLY A 32 8.13 -2.53 -1.76
C GLY A 32 7.41 -2.75 -3.11
N ASP A 33 8.08 -2.69 -4.26
CA ASP A 33 7.43 -2.93 -5.58
C ASP A 33 7.53 -4.39 -5.97
N LEU A 34 6.89 -4.81 -7.05
CA LEU A 34 6.93 -6.22 -7.44
C LEU A 34 8.36 -6.73 -7.74
N ALA A 35 9.26 -5.85 -8.17
CA ALA A 35 10.66 -6.19 -8.46
C ALA A 35 11.53 -6.23 -7.19
N THR A 36 11.27 -5.33 -6.24
CA THR A 36 12.02 -5.09 -5.00
C THR A 36 11.54 -6.00 -3.87
N ALA A 37 10.25 -6.31 -3.79
CA ALA A 37 9.70 -7.30 -2.85
C ALA A 37 10.34 -8.69 -3.03
N LYS A 38 10.80 -9.02 -4.25
CA LYS A 38 11.58 -10.24 -4.52
C LYS A 38 13.06 -10.12 -4.09
N ALA A 39 13.60 -8.91 -4.04
CA ALA A 39 14.99 -8.63 -3.66
C ALA A 39 15.17 -8.46 -2.14
N GLU A 40 14.14 -8.01 -1.42
CA GLU A 40 14.16 -7.76 0.04
C GLU A 40 14.20 -9.02 0.92
N THR A 41 14.27 -10.23 0.36
CA THR A 41 14.64 -11.40 1.18
C THR A 41 16.13 -11.32 1.51
N PRO A 42 16.56 -11.01 2.76
CA PRO A 42 17.97 -10.85 3.05
C PRO A 42 18.72 -12.14 2.75
N SER A 43 19.74 -12.01 1.91
CA SER A 43 20.63 -13.11 1.53
C SER A 43 21.28 -13.73 2.78
N ILE A 44 21.53 -15.04 2.74
CA ILE A 44 22.27 -15.75 3.81
C ILE A 44 23.64 -15.11 4.06
N ILE A 45 24.23 -14.51 3.03
CA ILE A 45 25.51 -13.80 3.10
C ILE A 45 25.36 -12.48 3.88
N ASP A 46 24.27 -11.73 3.73
CA ASP A 46 24.01 -10.52 4.53
C ASP A 46 23.77 -10.83 6.01
N ARG A 47 23.07 -11.93 6.29
CA ARG A 47 22.91 -12.44 7.66
C ARG A 47 24.24 -12.85 8.29
N PHE A 48 25.15 -13.41 7.48
CA PHE A 48 26.49 -13.77 7.91
C PHE A 48 27.38 -12.54 8.11
N LEU A 49 27.29 -11.52 7.25
CA LEU A 49 28.06 -10.29 7.35
C LEU A 49 27.61 -9.40 8.52
N MET A 50 26.33 -9.45 8.93
CA MET A 50 25.85 -8.81 10.16
C MET A 50 26.43 -9.40 11.45
N LEU A 51 27.01 -10.61 11.40
CA LEU A 51 27.61 -11.26 12.57
C LEU A 51 29.05 -10.79 12.84
N PHE A 52 29.74 -10.17 11.87
CA PHE A 52 31.18 -9.92 11.93
C PHE A 52 31.63 -8.46 11.77
N GLY A 53 30.72 -7.49 11.70
CA GLY A 53 31.14 -6.09 11.55
C GLY A 53 30.07 -5.08 11.98
N THR A 54 30.53 -3.98 12.60
CA THR A 54 29.73 -2.77 12.81
C THR A 54 29.24 -2.25 11.46
N ARG A 55 27.94 -2.02 11.37
CA ARG A 55 27.14 -1.67 10.18
C ARG A 55 27.90 -0.82 9.16
N ALA A 56 28.02 -1.33 7.94
CA ALA A 56 28.18 -0.49 6.76
C ALA A 56 26.98 0.49 6.73
N GLU A 57 27.25 1.75 6.44
CA GLU A 57 26.27 2.82 6.50
C GLU A 57 25.01 2.45 5.70
N ALA A 58 23.86 2.82 6.28
CA ALA A 58 22.56 2.66 5.67
C ALA A 58 22.59 3.31 4.28
N VAL A 59 22.64 2.48 3.24
CA VAL A 59 22.03 2.85 1.97
C VAL A 59 20.59 3.14 2.34
N SER A 60 20.22 4.43 2.37
CA SER A 60 18.83 4.83 2.40
C SER A 60 18.15 3.98 1.34
N ALA A 61 17.22 3.11 1.75
CA ALA A 61 16.49 2.30 0.82
C ALA A 61 16.02 3.23 -0.32
N PRO A 62 16.22 2.85 -1.60
CA PRO A 62 15.90 3.75 -2.69
C PRO A 62 14.47 4.28 -2.51
N PRO A 63 14.21 5.54 -2.86
CA PRO A 63 12.86 6.09 -2.76
C PRO A 63 11.92 5.16 -3.51
N TRP A 64 10.71 5.04 -2.98
CA TRP A 64 9.62 4.30 -3.59
C TRP A 64 9.55 4.60 -5.10
N PRO A 65 9.57 3.59 -5.99
CA PRO A 65 10.55 3.55 -7.08
C PRO A 65 10.50 4.80 -7.94
N SER A 66 11.66 5.47 -8.11
CA SER A 66 11.78 6.68 -8.94
C SER A 66 11.31 6.50 -10.39
N THR A 67 11.25 5.25 -10.88
CA THR A 67 10.71 4.89 -12.20
C THR A 67 9.19 4.88 -12.29
N HIS A 68 8.50 5.02 -11.16
CA HIS A 68 7.04 5.04 -11.05
C HIS A 68 6.51 6.39 -10.57
N LEU A 69 7.41 7.33 -10.26
CA LEU A 69 7.04 8.66 -9.84
C LEU A 69 6.93 9.56 -11.08
N ASP A 70 5.70 9.95 -11.40
CA ASP A 70 5.49 11.21 -12.10
C ASP A 70 6.03 12.35 -11.22
N SER A 71 6.35 13.51 -11.81
CA SER A 71 6.98 14.61 -11.07
C SER A 71 6.11 15.20 -9.94
N ASP A 72 4.84 14.83 -9.87
CA ASP A 72 3.87 15.29 -8.89
C ASP A 72 3.02 14.10 -8.41
N ILE A 73 3.40 13.54 -7.27
CA ILE A 73 2.77 12.35 -6.67
C ILE A 73 2.59 12.54 -5.17
N ASP A 74 1.51 11.99 -4.64
CA ASP A 74 1.24 11.89 -3.20
C ASP A 74 1.13 10.42 -2.78
N ILE A 75 1.78 10.06 -1.68
CA ILE A 75 1.61 8.74 -1.07
C ILE A 75 0.83 8.91 0.24
N THR A 76 -0.32 8.26 0.33
CA THR A 76 -1.23 8.33 1.48
C THR A 76 -1.34 6.96 2.14
N LEU A 77 -1.15 6.96 3.45
CA LEU A 77 -1.50 5.84 4.33
C LEU A 77 -2.88 6.11 4.92
N THR A 78 -3.78 5.15 4.78
CA THR A 78 -5.09 5.13 5.43
C THR A 78 -5.17 3.93 6.36
N ILE A 79 -5.60 4.15 7.61
CA ILE A 79 -5.82 3.11 8.59
C ILE A 79 -7.30 3.08 8.95
N GLU A 80 -7.91 1.90 8.81
CA GLU A 80 -9.30 1.65 9.14
C GLU A 80 -9.42 0.45 10.07
N ALA A 81 -10.32 0.55 11.05
CA ALA A 81 -10.77 -0.58 11.85
C ALA A 81 -12.12 -0.24 12.52
N PRO A 82 -12.88 -1.25 13.00
CA PRO A 82 -14.24 -1.03 13.52
C PRO A 82 -14.35 -0.14 14.76
N ASP A 83 -13.25 -0.02 15.50
CA ASP A 83 -13.15 0.62 16.82
C ASP A 83 -12.41 1.96 16.80
N ILE A 84 -11.98 2.44 15.63
CA ILE A 84 -11.31 3.73 15.46
C ILE A 84 -11.94 4.53 14.33
N GLU A 85 -11.82 5.86 14.40
CA GLU A 85 -12.02 6.70 13.23
C GLU A 85 -10.89 6.47 12.23
N THR A 86 -11.17 6.65 10.94
CA THR A 86 -10.17 6.52 9.88
C THR A 86 -9.03 7.50 10.12
N ILE A 87 -7.80 6.98 10.18
CA ILE A 87 -6.59 7.78 10.32
C ILE A 87 -5.94 7.90 8.95
N THR A 88 -5.53 9.10 8.58
CA THR A 88 -4.77 9.36 7.35
C THR A 88 -3.42 10.00 7.65
N ALA A 89 -2.40 9.59 6.92
CA ALA A 89 -1.06 10.16 7.01
C ALA A 89 -0.41 10.24 5.63
N HIS A 90 0.45 11.23 5.44
CA HIS A 90 1.25 11.36 4.22
C HIS A 90 2.61 10.67 4.41
N ILE A 91 3.00 9.85 3.44
CA ILE A 91 4.32 9.21 3.38
C ILE A 91 5.21 10.08 2.47
N PRO A 92 6.37 10.55 2.95
CA PRO A 92 7.32 11.27 2.12
C PRO A 92 7.77 10.44 0.91
N THR A 93 7.70 11.04 -0.28
CA THR A 93 7.95 10.37 -1.58
C THR A 93 9.43 10.07 -1.84
N ASP A 94 10.33 10.67 -1.06
CA ASP A 94 11.77 10.42 -1.08
C ASP A 94 12.18 9.23 -0.18
N THR A 95 11.21 8.55 0.42
CA THR A 95 11.44 7.40 1.31
C THR A 95 10.68 6.17 0.84
N SER A 96 11.21 4.99 1.21
CA SER A 96 10.49 3.71 1.14
C SER A 96 10.13 3.18 2.53
N THR A 97 10.42 3.95 3.58
CA THR A 97 10.16 3.57 4.96
C THR A 97 9.55 4.74 5.74
N PHE A 98 8.47 4.49 6.46
CA PHE A 98 7.77 5.50 7.26
C PHE A 98 7.40 4.93 8.62
N THR A 99 7.76 5.61 9.71
CA THR A 99 7.39 5.18 11.07
C THR A 99 6.32 6.10 11.64
N THR A 100 5.27 5.52 12.22
CA THR A 100 4.25 6.25 12.97
C THR A 100 3.75 5.45 14.17
N GLU A 101 3.11 6.14 15.12
CA GLU A 101 2.40 5.51 16.23
C GLU A 101 0.94 5.23 15.81
N LEU A 102 0.47 4.00 15.98
CA LEU A 102 -0.90 3.59 15.68
C LEU A 102 -1.61 3.09 16.93
N PRO A 103 -2.91 3.36 17.12
CA PRO A 103 -3.68 2.75 18.20
C PRO A 103 -3.61 1.23 18.17
N ALA A 104 -3.31 0.61 19.32
CA ALA A 104 -3.36 -0.84 19.47
C ALA A 104 -4.79 -1.35 19.27
N GLY A 105 -4.94 -2.59 18.79
CA GLY A 105 -6.20 -3.26 18.55
C GLY A 105 -6.12 -4.25 17.38
N ALA A 106 -7.21 -4.97 17.17
CA ALA A 106 -7.28 -6.00 16.13
C ALA A 106 -7.67 -5.40 14.76
N ALA A 107 -7.34 -6.15 13.70
CA ALA A 107 -7.77 -5.90 12.33
C ALA A 107 -7.52 -4.46 11.84
N ARG A 108 -6.35 -3.91 12.17
CA ARG A 108 -5.88 -2.63 11.65
C ARG A 108 -5.60 -2.79 10.16
N LYS A 109 -6.48 -2.30 9.31
CA LYS A 109 -6.33 -2.33 7.86
C LYS A 109 -5.50 -1.13 7.42
N LEU A 110 -4.23 -1.35 7.11
CA LEU A 110 -3.32 -0.36 6.56
C LEU A 110 -3.42 -0.42 5.04
N THR A 111 -3.83 0.67 4.42
CA THR A 111 -3.90 0.81 2.97
C THR A 111 -2.98 1.93 2.56
N VAL A 112 -2.02 1.65 1.68
CA VAL A 112 -1.13 2.66 1.11
C VAL A 112 -1.49 2.83 -0.35
N VAL A 113 -1.68 4.07 -0.76
CA VAL A 113 -2.01 4.45 -2.13
C VAL A 113 -1.08 5.55 -2.58
N SER A 114 -0.52 5.39 -3.77
CA SER A 114 0.11 6.46 -4.53
C SER A 114 -0.91 7.06 -5.48
N MET A 115 -0.93 8.38 -5.56
CA MET A 115 -1.77 9.15 -6.46
C MET A 115 -0.91 10.05 -7.32
N THR A 116 -1.00 9.89 -8.65
CA THR A 116 -0.44 10.86 -9.59
C THR A 116 -1.33 12.09 -9.60
N LYS A 117 -0.73 13.25 -9.38
CA LYS A 117 -1.39 14.55 -9.49
C LYS A 117 -1.37 15.03 -10.92
N SER A 118 -2.51 15.50 -11.40
CA SER A 118 -2.61 16.07 -12.73
C SER A 118 -3.38 17.38 -12.70
N SER A 119 -2.76 18.40 -13.28
CA SER A 119 -3.33 19.74 -13.41
C SER A 119 -4.33 19.85 -14.57
N TYR A 120 -4.48 18.81 -15.39
CA TYR A 120 -5.35 18.81 -16.55
C TYR A 120 -6.71 18.19 -16.22
N SER A 121 -7.80 18.93 -16.44
CA SER A 121 -9.16 18.42 -16.26
C SER A 121 -9.48 17.17 -17.11
N THR A 122 -8.77 16.96 -18.22
CA THR A 122 -8.93 15.79 -19.11
C THR A 122 -8.25 14.54 -18.56
N ASN A 123 -7.41 14.68 -17.54
CA ASN A 123 -6.75 13.60 -16.84
C ASN A 123 -6.76 13.94 -15.35
N PRO A 124 -7.85 13.71 -14.61
CA PRO A 124 -7.88 14.04 -13.18
C PRO A 124 -6.82 13.25 -12.41
N ASP A 125 -6.53 13.66 -11.17
CA ASP A 125 -5.74 12.87 -10.23
C ASP A 125 -6.22 11.41 -10.23
N TYR A 126 -5.29 10.47 -10.20
CA TYR A 126 -5.61 9.06 -10.22
C TYR A 126 -4.67 8.24 -9.35
N GLU A 127 -5.25 7.24 -8.70
CA GLU A 127 -4.48 6.20 -8.02
C GLU A 127 -3.73 5.38 -9.06
N ASN A 128 -2.42 5.22 -8.85
CA ASN A 128 -1.56 4.52 -9.80
C ASN A 128 -0.91 3.26 -9.21
N PHE A 129 -0.70 3.23 -7.89
CA PHE A 129 -0.23 2.05 -7.17
C PHE A 129 -0.87 1.98 -5.80
N GLY A 130 -1.07 0.77 -5.30
CA GLY A 130 -1.52 0.59 -3.93
C GLY A 130 -1.24 -0.80 -3.39
N GLY A 131 -1.31 -0.91 -2.08
CA GLY A 131 -1.17 -2.15 -1.35
C GLY A 131 -1.89 -2.07 -0.01
N MET A 132 -2.19 -3.24 0.55
CA MET A 132 -2.90 -3.35 1.82
C MET A 132 -2.26 -4.42 2.69
N SER A 133 -2.28 -4.19 4.00
CA SER A 133 -2.01 -5.20 5.01
C SER A 133 -2.99 -5.07 6.16
N VAL A 134 -3.38 -6.20 6.75
CA VAL A 134 -4.21 -6.24 7.96
C VAL A 134 -3.37 -6.85 9.07
N ILE A 135 -3.24 -6.13 10.18
CA ILE A 135 -2.43 -6.54 11.32
C ILE A 135 -3.21 -6.36 12.63
N ASP A 136 -2.86 -7.17 13.62
CA ASP A 136 -3.25 -6.94 15.01
C ASP A 136 -2.09 -6.26 15.73
N LEU A 137 -2.39 -5.25 16.54
CA LEU A 137 -1.40 -4.48 17.30
C LEU A 137 -1.69 -4.59 18.79
N SER A 138 -0.66 -4.91 19.58
CA SER A 138 -0.70 -4.85 21.04
C SER A 138 -0.06 -3.55 21.54
N PRO A 139 -0.44 -3.05 22.74
CA PRO A 139 0.15 -1.84 23.29
C PRO A 139 1.66 -2.02 23.50
N GLY A 140 2.45 -1.05 23.02
CA GLY A 140 3.91 -1.07 23.10
C GLY A 140 4.62 -1.91 22.03
N ASP A 141 3.88 -2.50 21.08
CA ASP A 141 4.48 -3.22 19.96
C ASP A 141 5.40 -2.31 19.12
N ASP A 142 6.49 -2.86 18.59
CA ASP A 142 7.34 -2.23 17.57
C ASP A 142 7.40 -3.18 16.35
N VAL A 143 6.57 -2.89 15.34
CA VAL A 143 6.28 -3.80 14.23
C VAL A 143 6.70 -3.20 12.91
N THR A 144 7.35 -4.00 12.07
CA THR A 144 7.62 -3.66 10.67
C THR A 144 6.60 -4.34 9.76
N VAL A 145 5.94 -3.55 8.92
CA VAL A 145 4.93 -4.01 7.96
C VAL A 145 5.43 -3.74 6.55
N HIS A 146 5.61 -4.80 5.77
CA HIS A 146 5.93 -4.68 4.35
C HIS A 146 4.64 -4.62 3.55
N ILE A 147 4.46 -3.57 2.75
CA ILE A 147 3.34 -3.39 1.85
C ILE A 147 3.87 -3.42 0.43
N THR A 148 3.55 -4.50 -0.29
CA THR A 148 3.84 -4.59 -1.72
C THR A 148 2.84 -3.75 -2.48
N MET A 149 3.31 -2.70 -3.13
CA MET A 149 2.47 -1.82 -3.93
C MET A 149 2.40 -2.38 -5.36
N ILE A 150 1.18 -2.64 -5.79
CA ILE A 150 0.86 -3.20 -7.10
C ILE A 150 0.17 -2.09 -7.91
N PRO A 151 0.41 -2.00 -9.23
CA PRO A 151 -0.28 -1.04 -10.08
C PRO A 151 -1.80 -1.11 -9.93
N ILE A 152 -2.43 0.06 -9.93
CA ILE A 152 -3.87 0.22 -10.02
C ILE A 152 -4.17 0.67 -11.45
N THR A 153 -4.95 -0.13 -12.18
CA THR A 153 -5.36 0.24 -13.54
C THR A 153 -6.60 1.12 -13.51
N ARG A 154 -6.83 1.87 -14.58
CA ARG A 154 -8.01 2.71 -14.77
C ARG A 154 -8.88 2.13 -15.85
N ILE A 155 -10.18 2.06 -15.58
CA ILE A 155 -11.17 1.67 -16.57
C ILE A 155 -11.44 2.88 -17.48
N GLN A 156 -11.19 2.73 -18.77
CA GLN A 156 -11.46 3.75 -19.79
C GLN A 156 -12.90 3.69 -20.24
N ALA A 157 -13.47 2.47 -20.31
CA ALA A 157 -14.84 2.27 -20.71
C ALA A 157 -15.40 0.90 -20.27
N ALA A 158 -16.73 0.82 -20.13
CA ALA A 158 -17.45 -0.44 -19.95
C ALA A 158 -18.81 -0.43 -20.67
N TYR A 159 -19.16 -1.53 -21.37
CA TYR A 159 -20.38 -1.65 -22.19
C TYR A 159 -21.01 -3.05 -22.12
N GLY A 160 -22.18 -3.21 -22.78
CA GLY A 160 -22.98 -4.44 -22.81
C GLY A 160 -22.19 -5.75 -23.01
N ILE A 161 -22.69 -6.83 -22.39
CA ILE A 161 -21.99 -8.13 -22.19
C ILE A 161 -20.71 -7.98 -21.33
N VAL A 162 -20.71 -7.01 -20.40
CA VAL A 162 -19.57 -6.66 -19.52
C VAL A 162 -18.25 -6.71 -20.31
N THR A 163 -18.16 -5.82 -21.28
CA THR A 163 -16.91 -5.54 -22.00
C THR A 163 -16.26 -4.36 -21.31
N ALA A 164 -14.97 -4.45 -20.98
CA ALA A 164 -14.24 -3.35 -20.36
C ALA A 164 -12.89 -3.11 -21.06
N GLU A 165 -12.51 -1.84 -21.11
CA GLU A 165 -11.21 -1.37 -21.58
C GLU A 165 -10.48 -0.68 -20.43
N TRP A 166 -9.17 -0.93 -20.31
CA TRP A 166 -8.36 -0.38 -19.22
C TRP A 166 -6.91 -0.11 -19.65
N ASP A 167 -6.18 0.61 -18.80
CA ASP A 167 -4.78 0.95 -19.06
C ASP A 167 -3.86 -0.26 -18.84
N ALA A 168 -2.98 -0.53 -19.81
CA ALA A 168 -1.98 -1.58 -19.69
C ALA A 168 -0.97 -1.25 -18.58
N VAL A 169 -0.53 -2.29 -17.89
CA VAL A 169 0.47 -2.23 -16.83
C VAL A 169 1.72 -2.98 -17.31
N THR A 170 2.89 -2.36 -17.20
CA THR A 170 4.16 -2.91 -17.76
C THR A 170 5.12 -3.43 -16.70
N GLN A 171 4.73 -3.37 -15.43
CA GLN A 171 5.54 -3.79 -14.28
C GLN A 171 5.77 -5.30 -14.30
N THR A 172 7.01 -5.69 -14.02
CA THR A 172 7.39 -7.10 -13.93
C THR A 172 6.65 -7.76 -12.78
N GLY A 173 6.09 -8.96 -13.01
CA GLY A 173 5.36 -9.72 -11.99
C GLY A 173 3.84 -9.63 -12.10
N VAL A 174 3.30 -8.72 -12.93
CA VAL A 174 1.87 -8.69 -13.26
C VAL A 174 1.51 -9.88 -14.14
N THR A 175 0.45 -10.59 -13.77
CA THR A 175 -0.02 -11.81 -14.43
C THR A 175 -1.30 -11.62 -15.23
N GLY A 176 -2.09 -10.59 -14.92
CA GLY A 176 -3.34 -10.30 -15.61
C GLY A 176 -4.26 -9.38 -14.82
N TYR A 177 -5.56 -9.52 -15.07
CA TYR A 177 -6.60 -8.65 -14.56
C TYR A 177 -7.84 -9.45 -14.19
N ASP A 178 -8.38 -9.20 -13.00
CA ASP A 178 -9.65 -9.74 -12.54
C ASP A 178 -10.73 -8.66 -12.57
N MET A 179 -11.86 -8.98 -13.19
CA MET A 179 -12.99 -8.08 -13.27
C MET A 179 -14.07 -8.44 -12.25
N TYR A 180 -14.61 -7.41 -11.61
CA TYR A 180 -15.69 -7.51 -10.65
C TYR A 180 -16.84 -6.56 -11.01
N ILE A 181 -18.08 -6.94 -10.67
CA ILE A 181 -19.28 -6.15 -10.92
C ILE A 181 -20.18 -6.07 -9.68
N SER A 182 -20.91 -4.97 -9.55
CA SER A 182 -21.90 -4.72 -8.49
C SER A 182 -23.06 -3.88 -9.03
N THR A 183 -24.20 -3.90 -8.34
CA THR A 183 -25.31 -2.94 -8.55
C THR A 183 -25.27 -1.77 -7.57
N SER A 184 -24.29 -1.77 -6.67
CA SER A 184 -24.01 -0.74 -5.67
C SER A 184 -22.57 -0.27 -5.81
N ILE A 185 -22.34 1.04 -5.76
CA ILE A 185 -21.00 1.65 -5.87
C ILE A 185 -20.05 1.19 -4.77
N ASP A 186 -20.60 0.87 -3.59
CA ASP A 186 -19.84 0.41 -2.41
C ASP A 186 -19.77 -1.13 -2.32
N GLY A 187 -20.37 -1.83 -3.29
CA GLY A 187 -20.45 -3.28 -3.30
C GLY A 187 -21.66 -3.86 -2.53
N PRO A 188 -21.66 -5.18 -2.27
CA PRO A 188 -20.57 -6.12 -2.53
C PRO A 188 -20.35 -6.36 -4.03
N TYR A 189 -19.08 -6.51 -4.41
CA TYR A 189 -18.66 -6.82 -5.77
C TYR A 189 -18.51 -8.34 -5.96
N THR A 190 -18.95 -8.84 -7.11
CA THR A 190 -18.84 -10.25 -7.49
C THR A 190 -17.86 -10.42 -8.63
N PHE A 191 -17.00 -11.44 -8.55
CA PHE A 191 -16.07 -11.78 -9.62
C PHE A 191 -16.80 -12.20 -10.91
N VAL A 192 -16.29 -11.73 -12.04
CA VAL A 192 -16.90 -11.90 -13.37
C VAL A 192 -15.98 -12.66 -14.31
N GLY A 193 -14.67 -12.46 -14.22
CA GLY A 193 -13.71 -13.21 -15.01
C GLY A 193 -12.29 -12.66 -14.95
N HIS A 194 -11.39 -13.42 -15.57
CA HIS A 194 -9.96 -13.16 -15.59
C HIS A 194 -9.47 -12.94 -17.02
N THR A 195 -8.58 -11.97 -17.21
CA THR A 195 -7.84 -11.75 -18.46
C THR A 195 -6.34 -11.86 -18.20
N ALA A 196 -5.70 -12.84 -18.82
CA ALA A 196 -4.27 -13.09 -18.64
C ALA A 196 -3.39 -12.10 -19.43
N GLY A 197 -2.22 -11.79 -18.88
CA GLY A 197 -1.18 -10.99 -19.51
C GLY A 197 -1.22 -9.52 -19.12
N ALA A 198 -0.06 -8.98 -18.73
CA ALA A 198 0.10 -7.63 -18.20
C ALA A 198 -0.29 -6.52 -19.21
N ILE A 199 -0.07 -6.73 -20.51
CA ILE A 199 -0.40 -5.75 -21.55
C ILE A 199 -1.79 -5.90 -22.15
N SER A 200 -2.61 -6.82 -21.62
CA SER A 200 -4.01 -6.90 -22.06
C SER A 200 -4.78 -5.69 -21.54
N THR A 201 -5.56 -5.06 -22.41
CA THR A 201 -6.34 -3.84 -22.12
C THR A 201 -7.82 -4.03 -22.36
N PHE A 202 -8.26 -5.27 -22.59
CA PHE A 202 -9.61 -5.59 -23.03
C PHE A 202 -10.06 -6.96 -22.49
N GLY A 203 -11.31 -7.04 -22.05
CA GLY A 203 -11.96 -8.27 -21.63
C GLY A 203 -13.46 -8.22 -21.93
N SER A 204 -14.04 -9.37 -22.27
CA SER A 204 -15.48 -9.55 -22.48
C SER A 204 -15.95 -10.74 -21.66
N PHE A 205 -16.97 -10.52 -20.82
CA PHE A 205 -17.37 -11.50 -19.83
C PHE A 205 -18.87 -11.79 -19.87
N PRO A 206 -19.27 -13.06 -20.05
CA PRO A 206 -20.66 -13.42 -20.19
C PRO A 206 -21.38 -13.31 -18.84
N VAL A 207 -22.03 -12.17 -18.59
CA VAL A 207 -22.89 -11.93 -17.42
C VAL A 207 -24.30 -11.60 -17.90
N SER A 208 -25.30 -12.19 -17.25
CA SER A 208 -26.70 -11.84 -17.49
C SER A 208 -27.02 -10.53 -16.78
N LEU A 209 -27.23 -9.46 -17.54
CA LEU A 209 -27.55 -8.14 -17.02
C LEU A 209 -29.03 -7.79 -17.27
N ILE A 210 -29.60 -6.96 -16.40
CA ILE A 210 -30.99 -6.52 -16.49
C ILE A 210 -31.03 -5.16 -17.20
N ASN A 211 -31.77 -5.09 -18.30
CA ASN A 211 -31.91 -3.86 -19.09
C ASN A 211 -32.41 -2.69 -18.21
N GLY A 212 -31.79 -1.52 -18.36
CA GLY A 212 -32.07 -0.32 -17.57
C GLY A 212 -31.44 -0.30 -16.18
N THR A 213 -30.61 -1.29 -15.81
CA THR A 213 -29.94 -1.32 -14.51
C THR A 213 -28.56 -0.68 -14.59
N THR A 214 -28.22 0.16 -13.60
CA THR A 214 -26.87 0.70 -13.41
C THR A 214 -26.00 -0.36 -12.75
N TYR A 215 -24.84 -0.60 -13.34
CA TYR A 215 -23.80 -1.47 -12.81
C TYR A 215 -22.52 -0.68 -12.57
N TYR A 216 -21.77 -1.13 -11.59
CA TYR A 216 -20.45 -0.62 -11.25
C TYR A 216 -19.43 -1.73 -11.44
N VAL A 217 -18.34 -1.44 -12.14
CA VAL A 217 -17.27 -2.39 -12.39
C VAL A 217 -15.96 -1.92 -11.78
N ARG A 218 -15.16 -2.89 -11.34
CA ARG A 218 -13.81 -2.67 -10.83
C ARG A 218 -12.88 -3.70 -11.46
N ILE A 219 -11.64 -3.29 -11.68
CA ILE A 219 -10.58 -4.18 -12.15
C ILE A 219 -9.50 -4.26 -11.07
N VAL A 220 -9.05 -5.47 -10.80
CA VAL A 220 -7.94 -5.77 -9.90
C VAL A 220 -6.79 -6.31 -10.73
N VAL A 221 -5.61 -5.69 -10.62
CA VAL A 221 -4.40 -6.20 -11.25
C VAL A 221 -3.93 -7.42 -10.47
N THR A 222 -3.74 -8.56 -11.13
CA THR A 222 -3.22 -9.77 -10.51
C THR A 222 -1.71 -9.87 -10.70
N SER A 223 -1.00 -10.39 -9.71
CA SER A 223 0.46 -10.53 -9.77
C SER A 223 0.96 -11.80 -9.08
N THR A 224 2.24 -12.12 -9.29
CA THR A 224 2.90 -13.25 -8.62
C THR A 224 3.02 -13.07 -7.10
N ASN A 225 2.85 -11.85 -6.59
CA ASN A 225 2.99 -11.50 -5.17
C ASN A 225 1.64 -11.18 -4.50
N GLY A 226 0.54 -11.56 -5.13
CA GLY A 226 -0.83 -11.24 -4.70
C GLY A 226 -1.50 -10.23 -5.61
N ASP A 227 -2.74 -9.90 -5.29
CA ASP A 227 -3.57 -9.00 -6.09
C ASP A 227 -3.46 -7.56 -5.59
N GLY A 228 -3.56 -6.61 -6.52
CA GLY A 228 -3.53 -5.19 -6.21
C GLY A 228 -4.83 -4.68 -5.59
N LEU A 229 -4.86 -3.38 -5.30
CA LEU A 229 -6.11 -2.71 -4.96
C LEU A 229 -7.03 -2.64 -6.18
N PRO A 230 -8.36 -2.67 -5.99
CA PRO A 230 -9.28 -2.48 -7.08
C PRO A 230 -9.19 -1.05 -7.62
N SER A 231 -9.44 -0.88 -8.91
CA SER A 231 -9.66 0.43 -9.52
C SER A 231 -10.83 1.17 -8.88
N GLU A 232 -10.87 2.49 -9.09
CA GLU A 232 -12.09 3.27 -8.91
C GLU A 232 -13.28 2.62 -9.65
N PRO A 233 -14.50 2.68 -9.09
CA PRO A 233 -15.66 2.07 -9.71
C PRO A 233 -16.09 2.83 -10.95
N PHE A 234 -16.17 2.14 -12.09
CA PHE A 234 -16.74 2.71 -13.32
C PHE A 234 -18.21 2.33 -13.44
N ALA A 235 -19.09 3.33 -13.63
CA ALA A 235 -20.53 3.12 -13.73
C ALA A 235 -20.98 3.06 -15.20
N PHE A 236 -21.87 2.13 -15.52
CA PHE A 236 -22.57 2.10 -16.81
C PHE A 236 -24.02 1.62 -16.64
N VAL A 237 -24.91 2.03 -17.55
CA VAL A 237 -26.28 1.52 -17.62
C VAL A 237 -26.33 0.45 -18.69
N TYR A 238 -26.82 -0.74 -18.34
CA TYR A 238 -26.99 -1.79 -19.33
C TYR A 238 -28.23 -1.51 -20.19
N VAL A 239 -28.02 -1.40 -21.50
CA VAL A 239 -29.10 -1.29 -22.50
C VAL A 239 -28.85 -2.33 -23.59
N SER A 240 -29.86 -3.17 -23.86
CA SER A 240 -29.82 -4.24 -24.86
C SER A 240 -30.23 -3.77 -26.25
#